data_AF-A0A2T4X2L6-F1
#
_entry.id   AF-A0A2T4X2L6-F1
#
_cell.length_a   1.000
_cell.length_b   1.000
_cell.length_c   1.000
_cell.angle_alpha   90.00
_cell.angle_beta   90.00
_cell.angle_gamma   90.00
#
_symmetry.space_group_name_H-M   'P 1'
#
loop_
_entity.id
_entity.type
_entity.pdbx_description
1 polymer ?
#
loop_
_entity_poly.entity_id
_entity_poly.type
_entity_poly.pdbx_seq_one_letter_code
_entity_poly.pdbx_strand_id
1 'polypeptide(L)' 'MGNFGPLEIIIAVFVILLLFGAKRIPELARGMGQGIKEFRKASEDIKKEIDRGTEDVKDAASFEKKESK' A
#
# COMPACT_ATOMS: atom_id res chain seq x y z
N MET A 1 11.05 6.57 36.35
CA MET A 1 10.50 6.84 35.01
C MET A 1 9.40 5.83 34.77
N GLY A 2 8.16 6.28 34.55
CA GLY A 2 6.96 5.44 34.54
C GLY A 2 7.02 4.41 33.42
N ASN A 3 6.91 3.14 33.79
CA ASN A 3 6.85 2.04 32.84
C ASN A 3 5.39 1.95 32.40
N PHE A 4 5.06 2.42 31.20
CA PHE A 4 3.74 2.24 30.61
C PHE A 4 3.43 0.74 30.56
N GLY A 5 2.64 0.30 31.52
CA GLY A 5 2.32 -1.09 31.71
C GLY A 5 1.23 -1.52 30.74
N PRO A 6 1.07 -2.85 30.56
CA PRO A 6 -0.06 -3.40 29.81
C PRO A 6 -1.42 -2.86 30.27
N LEU A 7 -1.55 -2.51 31.56
CA LEU A 7 -2.77 -1.93 32.13
C LEU A 7 -3.10 -0.53 31.59
N GLU A 8 -2.13 0.38 31.48
CA GLU A 8 -2.41 1.72 30.94
C GLU A 8 -2.79 1.66 29.46
N ILE A 9 -2.18 0.75 28.70
CA ILE A 9 -2.54 0.52 27.29
C ILE A 9 -3.98 0.01 27.19
N ILE A 10 -4.39 -0.94 28.04
CA ILE A 10 -5.77 -1.46 28.07
C ILE A 10 -6.76 -0.34 28.38
N ILE A 11 -6.47 0.52 29.37
CA ILE A 11 -7.34 1.65 29.73
C ILE A 11 -7.45 2.65 28.57
N ALA A 12 -6.33 3.00 27.92
CA ALA A 12 -6.35 3.89 26.77
C ALA A 12 -7.20 3.34 25.62
N VAL A 13 -7.02 2.04 25.29
CA VAL A 13 -7.84 1.36 24.29
C VAL A 13 -9.32 1.36 24.71
N PHE A 14 -9.62 1.12 25.98
CA PHE A 14 -10.99 1.12 26.49
C PHE A 14 -11.66 2.48 26.32
N VAL A 15 -10.97 3.59 26.62
CA VAL A 15 -11.48 4.95 26.40
C VAL A 15 -11.75 5.20 24.91
N ILE A 16 -10.83 4.81 24.02
CA ILE A 16 -11.02 4.94 22.57
C ILE A 16 -12.24 4.11 22.12
N LEU A 17 -12.41 2.89 22.64
CA LEU A 17 -13.55 2.04 22.33
C LEU A 17 -14.88 2.61 22.85
N LEU A 18 -14.89 3.37 23.95
CA LEU A 18 -16.09 4.05 24.43
C LEU A 18 -16.46 5.25 23.55
N LEU A 19 -15.47 6.03 23.09
CA LEU A 19 -15.69 7.20 22.24
C LEU A 19 -16.11 6.82 20.82
N PHE A 20 -15.40 5.88 20.21
CA PHE A 20 -15.62 5.49 18.82
C PHE A 20 -16.51 4.25 18.68
N GLY A 21 -16.63 3.42 19.72
CA GLY A 21 -17.36 2.16 19.67
C GLY A 21 -16.50 1.00 19.18
N ALA A 22 -16.71 -0.19 19.76
CA ALA A 22 -15.94 -1.39 19.42
C ALA A 22 -16.08 -1.88 17.97
N LYS A 23 -17.14 -1.45 17.27
CA LYS A 23 -17.37 -1.79 15.86
C LYS A 23 -16.66 -0.85 14.88
N ARG A 24 -16.34 0.39 15.27
CA ARG A 24 -15.79 1.38 14.34
C ARG A 24 -14.32 1.13 13.99
N ILE A 25 -13.51 0.72 14.95
CA ILE A 25 -12.09 0.38 14.68
C ILE A 25 -11.96 -0.74 13.63
N PRO A 26 -12.60 -1.92 13.75
CA PRO A 26 -12.48 -2.96 12.75
C PRO A 26 -13.13 -2.59 11.41
N GLU A 27 -14.20 -1.78 11.42
CA GLU A 27 -14.83 -1.27 10.20
C GLU A 27 -13.91 -0.32 9.43
N LEU A 28 -13.27 0.63 10.11
CA LEU A 28 -12.27 1.53 9.54
C LEU A 28 -11.04 0.77 9.04
N ALA A 29 -10.53 -0.19 9.83
CA ALA A 29 -9.39 -1.01 9.43
C ALA A 29 -9.69 -1.84 8.17
N ARG A 30 -10.90 -2.40 8.05
CA ARG A 30 -11.34 -3.12 6.85
C ARG A 30 -11.43 -2.20 5.64
N GLY A 31 -12.10 -1.06 5.77
CA GLY A 31 -12.23 -0.09 4.68
C GLY A 31 -10.87 0.46 4.21
N MET A 32 -10.01 0.85 5.16
CA MET A 32 -8.66 1.33 4.87
C MET A 32 -7.80 0.23 4.25
N GLY A 33 -7.88 -1.01 4.76
CA GLY A 33 -7.13 -2.14 4.21
C GLY A 33 -7.51 -2.48 2.77
N GLN A 34 -8.82 -2.42 2.45
CA GLN A 34 -9.29 -2.58 1.07
C GLN A 34 -8.79 -1.44 0.17
N GLY A 35 -8.87 -0.19 0.63
CA GLY A 35 -8.37 0.96 -0.14
C GLY A 35 -6.86 0.87 -0.42
N ILE A 36 -6.05 0.52 0.58
CA ILE A 36 -4.61 0.33 0.42
C ILE A 36 -4.31 -0.82 -0.55
N LYS A 37 -5.08 -1.91 -0.49
CA LYS A 37 -4.90 -3.07 -1.38
C LYS A 37 -5.16 -2.70 -2.84
N GLU A 38 -6.29 -2.04 -3.13
CA GLU A 38 -6.62 -1.59 -4.48
C GLU A 38 -5.61 -0.55 -4.98
N PHE A 39 -5.21 0.39 -4.13
CA PHE A 39 -4.18 1.37 -4.46
C PHE A 39 -2.85 0.73 -4.85
N ARG A 40 -2.38 -0.26 -4.07
CA ARG A 40 -1.15 -1.00 -4.38
C ARG A 40 -1.27 -1.74 -5.70
N LYS A 41 -2.40 -2.41 -5.95
CA LYS A 41 -2.64 -3.15 -7.19
C LYS A 41 -2.58 -2.22 -8.41
N ALA A 42 -3.31 -1.10 -8.37
CA ALA A 42 -3.27 -0.12 -9.44
C ALA A 42 -1.85 0.44 -9.66
N SER A 43 -1.11 0.70 -8.58
CA SER A 43 0.28 1.19 -8.67
C SER A 43 1.20 0.15 -9.32
N GLU A 44 1.04 -1.14 -9.00
CA GLU A 44 1.81 -2.24 -9.60
C GLU A 44 1.48 -2.43 -11.08
N ASP A 45 0.22 -2.32 -11.46
CA ASP A 45 -0.21 -2.44 -12.85
C ASP A 45 0.38 -1.31 -13.71
N ILE A 46 0.32 -0.06 -13.23
CA ILE A 46 0.97 1.10 -13.89
C ILE A 46 2.47 0.86 -14.04
N LYS A 47 3.14 0.37 -12.99
CA LYS A 47 4.57 0.11 -13.03
C LYS A 47 4.94 -0.94 -14.09
N LYS A 48 4.16 -2.03 -14.19
CA LYS A 48 4.36 -3.06 -15.21
C LYS A 48 4.15 -2.52 -16.63
N GLU A 49 3.20 -1.62 -16.82
CA GLU A 49 2.91 -1.02 -18.12
C GLU A 49 4.05 -0.09 -18.57
N ILE A 50 4.62 0.69 -17.64
CA ILE A 50 5.80 1.53 -17.88
C ILE A 50 7.03 0.68 -18.19
N ASP A 51 7.28 -0.38 -17.41
CA ASP A 51 8.43 -1.27 -17.63
C ASP A 51 8.33 -1.95 -19.01
N ARG A 52 7.17 -2.46 -19.40
CA ARG A 52 6.94 -3.05 -20.74
C ARG A 52 7.14 -2.05 -21.87
N GLY A 53 6.55 -0.86 -21.77
CA GLY A 53 6.74 0.18 -22.79
C GLY A 53 8.20 0.62 -22.90
N THR A 54 8.96 0.55 -21.80
CA THR A 54 10.41 0.83 -21.81
C THR A 54 11.20 -0.30 -22.45
N GLU A 55 10.83 -1.56 -22.22
CA GLU A 55 11.42 -2.74 -22.87
C GLU A 55 11.16 -2.71 -24.40
N ASP A 56 9.94 -2.42 -24.84
CA ASP A 56 9.57 -2.34 -26.26
C ASP A 56 10.38 -1.27 -27.01
N VAL A 57 10.59 -0.09 -26.38
CA VAL A 57 11.42 0.98 -26.94
C VAL A 57 12.91 0.58 -26.99
N LYS A 58 13.39 -0.16 -25.99
CA LYS A 58 14.78 -0.62 -25.91
C LYS A 58 15.08 -1.70 -26.93
N ASP A 59 14.12 -2.59 -27.19
CA ASP A 59 14.20 -3.59 -28.23
C ASP A 59 14.19 -2.93 -29.62
N ALA A 60 13.26 -2.01 -29.89
CA ALA A 60 13.22 -1.26 -31.15
C ALA A 60 14.55 -0.52 -31.45
N ALA A 61 15.12 0.16 -30.44
CA ALA A 61 16.40 0.88 -30.60
C ALA A 61 17.61 -0.05 -30.79
N SER A 62 17.53 -1.31 -30.34
CA SER A 62 18.61 -2.29 -30.51
C SER A 62 18.51 -3.05 -31.84
N PHE A 63 17.33 -3.13 -32.46
CA PHE A 63 17.15 -3.57 -33.85
C PHE A 63 17.68 -2.53 -34.85
N GLU A 64 17.38 -1.23 -34.66
CA GLU A 64 17.85 -0.15 -35.56
C GLU A 64 19.39 -0.06 -35.63
N LYS A 65 20.07 -0.32 -34.50
CA LYS A 65 21.54 -0.31 -34.42
C LYS A 65 22.22 -1.52 -35.06
N LYS A 66 21.47 -2.60 -35.31
CA LYS A 66 21.97 -3.83 -35.96
C LYS A 66 21.84 -3.80 -37.48
N GLU A 67 20.92 -3.00 -38.03
CA GLU A 67 20.67 -2.91 -39.47
C GLU A 67 21.58 -1.89 -40.18
N SER A 68 22.10 -0.90 -39.44
CA SER A 68 23.01 0.13 -39.97
C SER A 68 24.50 -0.27 -39.99
N LYS A 69 24.84 -1.53 -39.69
CA LYS A 69 26.23 -2.03 -39.64
C LYS A 69 26.44 -3.21 -40.58
#